data_AF-A0A351CWC3-F1
#
_entry.id   AF-A0A351CWC3-F1
#
_cell.length_a   1.000
_cell.length_b   1.000
_cell.length_c   1.000
_cell.angle_alpha   90.00
_cell.angle_beta   90.00
_cell.angle_gamma   90.00
#
_symmetry.space_group_name_H-M   'P 1'
#
loop_
_entity.id
_entity.type
_entity.pdbx_description
1 polymer ?
#
loop_
_entity_poly.entity_id
_entity_poly.type
_entity_poly.pdbx_seq_one_letter_code
_entity_poly.pdbx_strand_id
1 'polypeptide(L)'
;LIQELRETYPFLDDFWARRLIRAYGTEARLILGDAKSIGDMGKAFAVTLTEREIVWLMDKEYARTAEDVVWRRSRLGLRMSKAEIAELDIWMTNADKDAGPNGQG
;
A
#
# COMPACT_ATOMS: atom_id res chain seq x y z
N LEU A 1 -0.19 -8.59 18.05
CA LEU A 1 -0.33 -7.87 16.75
C LEU A 1 0.99 -7.36 16.19
N ILE A 2 1.64 -6.30 16.71
CA ILE A 2 2.86 -5.76 16.07
C ILE A 2 4.02 -6.79 16.05
N GLN A 3 4.33 -7.40 17.20
CA GLN A 3 5.39 -8.42 17.30
C GLN A 3 5.10 -9.61 16.37
N GLU A 4 3.89 -10.15 16.47
CA GLU A 4 3.39 -11.26 15.66
C GLU A 4 3.44 -10.97 14.15
N LEU A 5 3.17 -9.72 13.74
CA LEU A 5 3.30 -9.29 12.35
C LEU A 5 4.77 -9.30 11.90
N ARG A 6 5.68 -8.80 12.73
CA ARG A 6 7.13 -8.79 12.43
C ARG A 6 7.75 -10.19 12.44
N GLU A 7 7.25 -11.09 13.27
CA GLU A 7 7.66 -12.50 13.25
C GLU A 7 7.25 -13.19 11.94
N THR A 8 6.10 -12.81 11.37
CA THR A 8 5.63 -13.33 10.08
C THR A 8 6.36 -12.67 8.90
N TYR A 9 6.60 -11.36 8.99
CA TYR A 9 7.21 -10.53 7.94
C TYR A 9 8.47 -9.85 8.50
N PRO A 10 9.60 -10.58 8.59
CA PRO A 10 10.81 -10.10 9.27
C PRO A 10 11.50 -8.92 8.57
N PHE A 11 11.13 -8.64 7.32
CA PHE A 11 11.60 -7.46 6.58
C PHE A 11 10.93 -6.17 7.04
N LEU A 12 9.83 -6.23 7.80
CA LEU A 12 9.20 -5.03 8.36
C LEU A 12 10.00 -4.52 9.55
N ASP A 13 10.43 -3.26 9.45
CA ASP A 13 10.89 -2.55 10.62
C ASP A 13 9.74 -2.27 11.60
N ASP A 14 10.14 -1.87 12.81
CA ASP A 14 9.26 -1.62 13.93
C ASP A 14 8.35 -0.39 13.73
N PHE A 15 8.76 0.56 12.89
CA PHE A 15 7.94 1.71 12.53
C PHE A 15 6.84 1.33 11.53
N TRP A 16 7.19 0.58 10.49
CA TRP A 16 6.28 0.12 9.44
C TRP A 16 5.23 -0.84 10.00
N ALA A 17 5.62 -1.82 10.80
CA ALA A 17 4.69 -2.75 11.42
C ALA A 17 3.67 -2.03 12.32
N ARG A 18 4.13 -1.05 13.13
CA ARG A 18 3.23 -0.21 13.94
C ARG A 18 2.26 0.58 13.10
N ARG A 19 2.74 1.17 12.01
CA ARG A 19 1.90 1.95 11.10
C ARG A 19 0.77 1.09 10.54
N LEU A 20 1.10 -0.09 9.98
CA LEU A 20 0.11 -0.98 9.38
C LEU A 20 -0.92 -1.46 10.41
N ILE A 21 -0.48 -1.89 11.60
CA ILE A 21 -1.41 -2.31 12.66
C ILE A 21 -2.29 -1.14 13.13
N ARG A 22 -1.76 0.08 13.22
CA ARG A 22 -2.54 1.25 13.63
C ARG A 22 -3.59 1.64 12.58
N ALA A 23 -3.26 1.50 11.30
CA ALA A 23 -4.15 1.86 10.21
C ALA A 23 -5.19 0.77 9.90
N TYR A 24 -4.79 -0.49 9.93
CA TYR A 24 -5.57 -1.61 9.38
C TYR A 24 -5.82 -2.75 10.39
N GLY A 25 -5.25 -2.68 11.59
CA GLY A 25 -5.41 -3.74 12.59
C GLY A 25 -4.96 -5.11 12.05
N THR A 26 -5.85 -6.09 12.13
CA THR A 26 -5.59 -7.45 11.64
C THR A 26 -5.53 -7.56 10.11
N GLU A 27 -6.12 -6.61 9.37
CA GLU A 27 -6.10 -6.58 7.91
C GLU A 27 -4.70 -6.26 7.34
N ALA A 28 -3.77 -5.79 8.17
CA ALA A 28 -2.36 -5.64 7.80
C ALA A 28 -1.77 -6.91 7.16
N ARG A 29 -2.22 -8.11 7.59
CA ARG A 29 -1.81 -9.39 7.00
C ARG A 29 -2.37 -9.60 5.59
N LEU A 30 -3.55 -9.08 5.30
CA LEU A 30 -4.16 -9.16 3.97
C LEU A 30 -3.42 -8.26 2.98
N ILE A 31 -2.93 -7.11 3.44
CA ILE A 31 -2.08 -6.22 2.65
C ILE A 31 -0.74 -6.90 2.32
N LEU A 32 -0.07 -7.46 3.33
CA LEU A 32 1.26 -8.07 3.15
C LEU A 32 1.16 -9.40 2.38
N GLY A 33 0.07 -10.15 2.55
CA GLY A 33 -0.18 -11.38 1.80
C GLY A 33 0.96 -12.38 1.93
N ASP A 34 1.48 -12.83 0.80
CA ASP A 34 2.57 -13.80 0.66
C ASP A 34 3.95 -13.15 0.47
N ALA A 35 4.08 -11.83 0.68
CA ALA A 35 5.34 -11.11 0.55
C ALA A 35 6.41 -11.69 1.49
N LYS A 36 7.61 -11.96 0.96
CA LYS A 36 8.75 -12.51 1.71
C LYS A 36 9.86 -11.48 1.89
N SER A 37 9.83 -10.40 1.13
CA SER A 37 10.84 -9.35 1.10
C SER A 37 10.24 -7.99 0.77
N ILE A 38 11.03 -6.93 0.96
CA ILE A 38 10.66 -5.57 0.55
C ILE A 38 10.39 -5.51 -0.96
N GLY A 39 11.10 -6.30 -1.78
CA GLY A 39 10.88 -6.35 -3.23
C GLY A 39 9.49 -6.86 -3.62
N ASP A 40 8.90 -7.75 -2.82
CA ASP A 40 7.56 -8.30 -3.06
C ASP A 40 6.43 -7.31 -2.72
N MET A 41 6.78 -6.15 -2.16
CA MET A 41 5.86 -5.04 -1.91
C MET A 41 5.70 -4.13 -3.14
N GLY A 42 6.53 -4.30 -4.16
CA GLY A 42 6.53 -3.50 -5.39
C GLY A 42 7.11 -2.10 -5.19
N LYS A 43 6.67 -1.15 -6.01
CA LYS A 43 7.16 0.23 -5.96
C LYS A 43 6.87 0.89 -4.62
N ALA A 44 7.86 1.60 -4.06
CA ALA A 44 7.67 2.48 -2.91
C ALA A 44 7.22 3.87 -3.39
N PHE A 45 6.09 4.37 -2.86
CA PHE A 45 5.56 5.71 -3.13
C PHE A 45 5.84 6.69 -2.00
N ALA A 46 6.04 6.18 -0.79
CA ALA A 46 6.50 6.95 0.36
C ALA A 46 7.27 6.01 1.29
N VAL A 47 7.80 6.54 2.41
CA VAL A 47 8.64 5.81 3.38
C VAL A 47 8.11 4.41 3.73
N THR A 48 6.80 4.24 3.83
CA THR A 48 6.17 2.94 4.16
C THR A 48 4.90 2.68 3.32
N LEU A 49 4.68 3.44 2.24
CA LEU A 49 3.55 3.24 1.32
C LEU A 49 4.08 2.54 0.08
N THR A 50 3.50 1.38 -0.22
CA THR A 50 3.98 0.51 -1.29
C THR A 50 2.85 0.20 -2.24
N GLU A 51 3.22 -0.16 -3.47
CA GLU A 51 2.33 -0.62 -4.53
C GLU A 51 1.33 -1.66 -4.03
N ARG A 52 1.82 -2.70 -3.34
CA ARG A 52 0.96 -3.77 -2.83
C ARG A 52 -0.13 -3.26 -1.88
N GLU A 53 0.21 -2.31 -1.03
CA GLU A 53 -0.75 -1.66 -0.14
C GLU A 53 -1.78 -0.84 -0.93
N ILE A 54 -1.36 -0.14 -1.98
CA ILE A 54 -2.27 0.64 -2.83
C ILE A 54 -3.21 -0.29 -3.61
N VAL A 55 -2.70 -1.39 -4.18
CA VAL A 55 -3.53 -2.40 -4.87
C VAL A 55 -4.58 -2.96 -3.92
N TRP A 56 -4.20 -3.29 -2.68
CA TRP A 56 -5.16 -3.74 -1.67
C TRP A 56 -6.24 -2.67 -1.38
N LEU A 57 -5.85 -1.39 -1.28
CA LEU A 57 -6.79 -0.27 -1.09
C LEU A 57 -7.71 -0.04 -2.31
N MET A 58 -7.22 -0.31 -3.52
CA MET A 58 -8.03 -0.24 -4.74
C MET A 58 -9.06 -1.39 -4.78
N ASP A 59 -8.64 -2.61 -4.45
CA ASP A 59 -9.48 -3.81 -4.52
C ASP A 59 -10.50 -3.90 -3.38
N LYS A 60 -10.05 -3.78 -2.13
CA LYS A 60 -10.92 -3.99 -0.95
C LYS A 60 -11.69 -2.75 -0.53
N GLU A 61 -11.07 -1.61 -0.74
CA GLU A 61 -11.57 -0.34 -0.25
C GLU A 61 -12.06 0.55 -1.41
N TYR A 62 -11.98 0.13 -2.67
CA TYR A 62 -12.45 0.90 -3.83
C TYR A 62 -11.82 2.31 -3.91
N ALA A 63 -10.56 2.47 -3.48
CA ALA A 63 -9.82 3.71 -3.69
C ALA A 63 -9.62 3.93 -5.20
N ARG A 64 -10.04 5.08 -5.73
CA ARG A 64 -9.94 5.38 -7.17
C ARG A 64 -8.96 6.49 -7.50
N THR A 65 -8.55 7.26 -6.49
CA THR A 65 -7.63 8.39 -6.64
C THR A 65 -6.52 8.32 -5.60
N ALA A 66 -5.39 8.97 -5.89
CA ALA A 66 -4.32 9.13 -4.91
C ALA A 66 -4.82 9.82 -3.62
N GLU A 67 -5.76 10.77 -3.75
CA GLU A 67 -6.35 11.48 -2.61
C GLU A 67 -7.12 10.55 -1.66
N ASP A 68 -7.85 9.56 -2.19
CA ASP A 68 -8.54 8.54 -1.38
C ASP A 68 -7.55 7.73 -0.53
N VAL A 69 -6.43 7.36 -1.14
CA VAL A 69 -5.34 6.61 -0.48
C VAL A 69 -4.69 7.46 0.61
N VAL A 70 -4.26 8.67 0.27
CA VAL A 70 -3.41 9.49 1.15
C VAL A 70 -4.18 10.15 2.30
N TRP A 71 -5.44 10.54 2.10
CA TRP A 71 -6.21 11.32 3.08
C TRP A 71 -7.26 10.52 3.84
N ARG A 72 -8.04 9.66 3.16
CA ARG A 72 -9.15 8.95 3.81
C ARG A 72 -8.72 7.67 4.53
N ARG A 73 -7.65 7.00 4.09
CA ARG A 73 -7.35 5.62 4.53
C ARG A 73 -5.99 5.41 5.18
N SER A 74 -4.97 6.11 4.73
CA SER A 74 -3.59 5.93 5.20
C SER A 74 -3.08 7.06 6.09
N ARG A 75 -3.70 8.25 5.99
CA ARG A 75 -3.24 9.53 6.57
C ARG A 75 -1.78 9.88 6.24
N LEU A 76 -1.24 9.31 5.16
CA LEU A 76 0.12 9.53 4.70
C LEU A 76 0.28 10.78 3.81
N GLY A 77 -0.81 11.47 3.46
CA GLY A 77 -0.74 12.69 2.66
C GLY A 77 0.12 13.80 3.26
N LEU A 78 0.35 13.78 4.58
CA LEU A 78 1.26 14.70 5.28
C LEU A 78 2.76 14.44 4.99
N ARG A 79 3.09 13.30 4.39
CA ARG A 79 4.47 12.84 4.13
C ARG A 79 4.80 12.75 2.65
N MET A 80 3.89 13.17 1.78
CA MET A 80 4.09 13.20 0.33
C MET A 80 3.93 14.63 -0.16
N SER A 81 4.81 15.04 -1.06
CA SER A 81 4.69 16.27 -1.83
C SER A 81 3.55 16.17 -2.85
N LYS A 82 3.09 17.31 -3.35
CA LYS A 82 2.06 17.36 -4.42
C LYS A 82 2.49 16.61 -5.69
N ALA A 83 3.79 16.63 -6.01
CA ALA A 83 4.33 15.92 -7.16
C ALA A 83 4.23 14.39 -6.97
N GLU A 84 4.62 13.88 -5.79
CA GLU A 84 4.51 12.45 -5.47
C GLU A 84 3.05 11.97 -5.46
N ILE A 85 2.11 12.80 -5.00
CA ILE A 85 0.67 12.49 -5.05
C ILE A 85 0.19 12.41 -6.50
N ALA A 86 0.62 13.34 -7.37
CA ALA A 86 0.26 13.30 -8.79
C ALA A 86 0.85 12.08 -9.52
N GLU A 87 2.08 11.70 -9.21
CA GLU A 87 2.70 10.48 -9.74
C GLU A 87 1.96 9.21 -9.28
N LEU A 88 1.51 9.17 -8.03
CA LEU A 88 0.67 8.09 -7.52
C LEU A 88 -0.66 8.01 -8.28
N ASP A 89 -1.30 9.14 -8.54
CA ASP A 89 -2.61 9.19 -9.22
C ASP A 89 -2.53 8.68 -10.67
N ILE A 90 -1.48 9.08 -11.39
CA ILE A 90 -1.18 8.57 -12.74
C ILE A 90 -0.93 7.06 -12.70
N TRP A 91 -0.15 6.59 -11.72
CA TRP A 91 0.12 5.16 -11.57
C TRP A 91 -1.16 4.37 -11.28
N MET A 92 -2.02 4.83 -10.36
CA MET A 92 -3.29 4.18 -10.04
C MET A 92 -4.22 4.12 -11.25
N THR A 93 -4.28 5.18 -12.04
CA THR A 93 -5.08 5.23 -13.28
C THR A 93 -4.59 4.21 -14.31
N ASN A 94 -3.29 3.95 -14.39
CA ASN A 94 -2.75 2.94 -15.28
C ASN A 94 -2.98 1.53 -14.74
N ALA A 95 -2.76 1.31 -13.44
CA ALA A 95 -3.02 0.02 -12.79
C ALA A 95 -4.49 -0.41 -12.91
N ASP A 96 -5.45 0.52 -12.81
CA ASP A 96 -6.88 0.23 -12.99
C ASP A 96 -7.21 -0.23 -14.43
N LYS A 97 -6.51 0.32 -15.43
CA LYS A 97 -6.66 -0.09 -16.84
C LYS A 97 -6.06 -1.47 -17.10
N ASP A 98 -4.92 -1.77 -16.49
CA ASP A 98 -4.25 -3.06 -16.62
C ASP A 98 -5.01 -4.18 -15.88
N ALA A 99 -5.76 -3.83 -14.82
CA ALA A 99 -6.70 -4.71 -14.14
C ALA A 99 -8.00 -4.99 -14.93
N GLY A 100 -8.21 -4.31 -16.07
CA GLY A 100 -9.24 -4.63 -17.05
C GLY A 100 -9.03 -6.01 -17.69
N PRO A 101 -10.05 -6.60 -18.34
CA PRO A 101 -10.18 -8.05 -18.51
C PRO A 101 -9.14 -8.79 -19.39
N ASN A 102 -8.00 -8.20 -19.77
CA ASN A 102 -7.00 -8.81 -20.65
C ASN A 102 -5.52 -8.50 -20.30
N GLY A 103 -5.16 -8.34 -19.02
CA GLY A 103 -3.77 -8.13 -18.59
C GLY A 103 -2.93 -9.41 -18.45
N GLN A 104 -2.71 -10.16 -19.53
CA GLN A 104 -1.58 -11.09 -19.66
C GLN A 104 -0.91 -10.85 -21.01
N GLY A 105 0.32 -10.34 -20.96
CA GLY A 105 1.28 -10.28 -22.08
C GLY A 105 2.61 -10.81 -21.60
#